data_AF-T0IYN6-F1
#
_entry.id   AF-T0IYN6-F1
#
_cell.length_a   1.000
_cell.length_b   1.000
_cell.length_c   1.000
_cell.angle_alpha   90.00
_cell.angle_beta   90.00
_cell.angle_gamma   90.00
#
_symmetry.space_group_name_H-M   'P 1'
#
loop_
_entity.id
_entity.type
_entity.pdbx_description
1 polymer ?
#
loop_
_entity_poly.entity_id
_entity_poly.type
_entity_poly.pdbx_seq_one_letter_code
_entity_poly.pdbx_strand_id
1 'polypeptide(L)'
;MKHLKSLLRGSILATGLAASLTCTLPVLAKTQIGSSAPARPAERQVKPRNILFIIADDMGTRLGSYGAPVQTPNIDQLAQQGVSFDRAYSQFPWCGPSRASFLTGTRPDTTRVMDLATPFRDALPDIQTLPEYFKTNGYFSGRVGKIFHQGVPSDIGTSGPDDAQSWDEVVNPRGRDKDAENGKLINLTPGIPYGSALAYLDDGGKDEEQTDGKVATAAIEMLKANKDKPFFIAVGFYRPHVPEVAPKKYFDLYRPEDIKLPAETPESLARNLPATRAWLPDNFGMTDDEQRQAIRAYFAATSFMDAQVGRVLAALKDLGLDDDTIVVFTSDHGYLLGEHGQWMKNILWEESDRVPLVIRTPEGNSAGKRSPRTVELLDLYPTLTELAGLPHYSRNEGQSLKPLIENPSDRTWKKPALSQVRGGRSVRTERWRYTEWEAGAKGRELYDHKTDPREHHNLANDPAYAAVMTELASQLPKGPVEKRPDAAKYNAVENCLILTASAAAWSKAKAHQANGEGAPGRKPGGEGGGGMKLCEAIDP
;
A
#
# COMPACT_ATOMS: atom_id res chain seq x y z
N MET A 1 -58.78 -27.17 23.78
CA MET A 1 -59.92 -27.75 24.56
C MET A 1 -59.55 -29.18 24.93
N LYS A 2 -59.71 -29.62 26.20
CA LYS A 2 -59.59 -31.04 26.68
C LYS A 2 -58.20 -31.70 26.48
N HIS A 3 -57.73 -32.72 27.21
CA HIS A 3 -57.70 -33.05 28.66
C HIS A 3 -56.23 -33.48 28.97
N LEU A 4 -55.56 -33.33 30.13
CA LEU A 4 -55.89 -33.10 31.54
C LEU A 4 -56.17 -34.37 32.39
N LYS A 5 -55.36 -34.57 33.46
CA LYS A 5 -55.42 -35.56 34.58
C LYS A 5 -54.83 -36.98 34.35
N SER A 6 -54.34 -37.72 35.37
CA SER A 6 -53.75 -37.39 36.71
C SER A 6 -53.44 -38.65 37.57
N LEU A 7 -52.53 -38.55 38.57
CA LEU A 7 -52.53 -39.30 39.87
C LEU A 7 -52.35 -40.85 39.78
N LEU A 8 -52.21 -41.67 40.84
CA LEU A 8 -52.03 -41.54 42.32
C LEU A 8 -50.65 -42.23 42.70
N ARG A 9 -50.23 -42.72 43.89
CA ARG A 9 -50.48 -42.72 45.38
C ARG A 9 -49.19 -43.36 46.02
N GLY A 10 -48.84 -43.30 47.31
CA GLY A 10 -49.27 -42.51 48.48
C GLY A 10 -49.14 -43.25 49.84
N SER A 11 -49.04 -42.49 50.94
CA SER A 11 -49.32 -42.90 52.36
C SER A 11 -48.31 -43.87 53.04
N ILE A 12 -48.20 -44.10 54.37
CA ILE A 12 -48.94 -43.86 55.65
C ILE A 12 -47.88 -43.53 56.75
N LEU A 13 -47.91 -42.45 57.57
CA LEU A 13 -48.65 -42.12 58.83
C LEU A 13 -48.09 -42.74 60.16
N ALA A 14 -48.50 -42.17 61.32
CA ALA A 14 -48.17 -42.46 62.74
C ALA A 14 -46.85 -41.86 63.28
N THR A 15 -46.72 -40.89 64.23
CA THR A 15 -47.38 -40.44 65.50
C THR A 15 -46.59 -40.84 66.75
N GLY A 16 -46.27 -39.89 67.65
CA GLY A 16 -46.10 -40.21 69.08
C GLY A 16 -45.12 -39.39 69.93
N LEU A 17 -45.68 -38.59 70.86
CA LEU A 17 -45.13 -38.11 72.14
C LEU A 17 -43.96 -37.09 72.18
N ALA A 18 -44.01 -36.28 73.24
CA ALA A 18 -42.96 -35.36 73.67
C ALA A 18 -42.44 -35.79 75.05
N ALA A 19 -41.15 -35.57 75.32
CA ALA A 19 -40.54 -35.73 76.62
C ALA A 19 -39.49 -34.64 76.84
N SER A 20 -39.67 -33.82 77.88
CA SER A 20 -38.76 -32.72 78.20
C SER A 20 -37.61 -33.22 79.07
N LEU A 21 -36.38 -33.20 78.55
CA LEU A 21 -35.17 -33.27 79.38
C LEU A 21 -34.24 -32.10 79.05
N THR A 22 -33.96 -31.28 80.07
CA THR A 22 -32.93 -30.24 80.02
C THR A 22 -31.55 -30.87 80.10
N CYS A 23 -30.80 -30.82 79.00
CA CYS A 23 -29.40 -31.23 78.96
C CYS A 23 -28.53 -30.03 78.56
N THR A 24 -27.71 -29.53 79.48
CA THR A 24 -26.82 -28.40 79.24
C THR A 24 -25.58 -28.83 78.46
N LEU A 25 -25.52 -28.47 77.17
CA LEU A 25 -24.36 -28.66 76.30
C LEU A 25 -23.60 -27.34 76.10
N PRO A 26 -22.24 -27.37 76.09
CA PRO A 26 -21.44 -26.16 75.95
C PRO A 26 -21.50 -25.61 74.52
N VAL A 27 -21.45 -24.28 74.40
CA VAL A 27 -21.33 -23.59 73.12
C VAL A 27 -19.90 -23.75 72.59
N LEU A 28 -19.65 -24.79 71.77
CA LEU A 28 -18.48 -24.79 70.90
C LEU A 28 -18.69 -23.76 69.79
N ALA A 29 -17.87 -22.71 69.80
CA ALA A 29 -17.81 -21.76 68.70
C ALA A 29 -17.34 -22.47 67.42
N LYS A 30 -18.21 -22.53 66.41
CA LYS A 30 -17.82 -23.02 65.08
C LYS A 30 -16.97 -21.97 64.38
N THR A 31 -15.65 -22.07 64.49
CA THR A 31 -14.71 -21.38 63.61
C THR A 31 -14.97 -21.84 62.17
N GLN A 32 -15.68 -21.02 61.39
CA GLN A 32 -15.75 -21.22 59.94
C GLN A 32 -14.38 -20.93 59.35
N ILE A 33 -13.60 -21.99 59.10
CA ILE A 33 -12.42 -21.91 58.24
C ILE A 33 -12.95 -21.65 56.84
N GLY A 34 -13.00 -20.37 56.46
CA GLY A 34 -13.37 -19.94 55.12
C GLY A 34 -12.34 -20.45 54.13
N SER A 35 -12.69 -21.51 53.39
CA SER A 35 -11.89 -22.01 52.28
C SER A 35 -11.93 -20.99 51.14
N SER A 36 -11.04 -19.99 51.22
CA SER A 36 -10.75 -19.09 50.12
C SER A 36 -10.14 -19.93 49.01
N ALA A 37 -10.95 -20.32 48.03
CA ALA A 37 -10.43 -20.80 46.76
C ALA A 37 -9.42 -19.76 46.23
N PRO A 38 -8.25 -20.18 45.72
CA PRO A 38 -7.29 -19.24 45.17
C PRO A 38 -7.99 -18.45 44.06
N ALA A 39 -7.97 -17.12 44.15
CA ALA A 39 -8.51 -16.28 43.11
C ALA A 39 -7.86 -16.68 41.79
N ARG A 40 -8.68 -16.96 40.76
CA ARG A 40 -8.16 -17.06 39.39
C ARG A 40 -7.29 -15.81 39.16
N PRO A 41 -6.08 -15.94 38.60
CA PRO A 41 -5.36 -14.78 38.10
C PRO A 41 -6.33 -14.00 37.23
N ALA A 42 -6.49 -12.70 37.50
CA ALA A 42 -7.27 -11.85 36.63
C ALA A 42 -6.69 -12.00 35.22
N GLU A 43 -7.51 -12.40 34.25
CA GLU A 43 -7.08 -12.44 32.86
C GLU A 43 -6.59 -11.04 32.53
N ARG A 44 -5.28 -10.92 32.27
CA ARG A 44 -4.62 -9.65 32.01
C ARG A 44 -5.25 -9.11 30.74
N GLN A 45 -6.22 -8.19 30.87
CA GLN A 45 -6.91 -7.58 29.74
C GLN A 45 -5.84 -7.04 28.80
N VAL A 46 -5.68 -7.71 27.66
CA VAL A 46 -4.74 -7.30 26.64
C VAL A 46 -5.33 -6.02 26.07
N LYS A 47 -4.68 -4.88 26.36
CA LYS A 47 -5.08 -3.60 25.80
C LYS A 47 -5.08 -3.73 24.27
N PRO A 48 -6.18 -3.42 23.58
CA PRO A 48 -6.25 -3.57 22.13
C PRO A 48 -5.11 -2.80 21.45
N ARG A 49 -4.45 -3.43 20.47
CA ARG A 49 -3.27 -2.85 19.82
C ARG A 49 -3.68 -1.84 18.77
N ASN A 50 -3.25 -0.59 18.94
CA ASN A 50 -3.48 0.47 17.96
C ASN A 50 -2.74 0.16 16.66
N ILE A 51 -3.26 0.62 15.53
CA ILE A 51 -2.61 0.54 14.22
C ILE A 51 -2.30 1.95 13.70
N LEU A 52 -1.03 2.21 13.42
CA LEU A 52 -0.59 3.35 12.62
C LEU A 52 -0.13 2.85 11.25
N PHE A 53 -0.92 3.12 10.22
CA PHE A 53 -0.74 2.59 8.87
C PHE A 53 -0.23 3.69 7.93
N ILE A 54 1.08 3.72 7.68
CA ILE A 54 1.75 4.76 6.89
C ILE A 54 1.98 4.26 5.46
N ILE A 55 1.53 5.05 4.47
CA ILE A 55 1.70 4.76 3.04
C ILE A 55 2.42 5.95 2.38
N ALA A 56 3.48 5.67 1.62
CA ALA A 56 4.01 6.60 0.62
C ALA A 56 3.47 6.26 -0.78
N ASP A 57 3.27 7.27 -1.62
CA ASP A 57 2.74 7.13 -2.98
C ASP A 57 3.90 7.14 -4.00
N ASP A 58 3.90 6.21 -4.96
CA ASP A 58 5.01 6.00 -5.94
C ASP A 58 6.36 5.57 -5.33
N MET A 59 6.43 4.99 -4.12
CA MET A 59 7.72 4.65 -3.50
C MET A 59 8.24 3.22 -3.81
N GLY A 60 9.22 3.13 -4.73
CA GLY A 60 10.10 1.95 -4.84
C GLY A 60 11.06 1.80 -3.65
N THR A 61 11.81 0.68 -3.58
CA THR A 61 12.82 0.43 -2.52
C THR A 61 14.07 1.33 -2.69
N ARG A 62 13.89 2.64 -2.56
CA ARG A 62 14.91 3.70 -2.70
C ARG A 62 15.13 4.40 -1.35
N LEU A 63 15.35 3.59 -0.31
CA LEU A 63 15.60 3.99 1.08
C LEU A 63 17.03 3.61 1.50
N GLY A 64 17.63 4.32 2.45
CA GLY A 64 18.95 3.98 3.01
C GLY A 64 18.97 2.59 3.64
N SER A 65 17.92 2.22 4.37
CA SER A 65 17.67 0.88 4.91
C SER A 65 17.45 -0.21 3.86
N TYR A 66 17.31 0.14 2.58
CA TYR A 66 17.29 -0.80 1.45
C TYR A 66 18.56 -0.70 0.58
N GLY A 67 19.58 0.05 1.04
CA GLY A 67 20.88 0.19 0.38
C GLY A 67 20.95 1.28 -0.70
N ALA A 68 19.93 2.13 -0.81
CA ALA A 68 19.93 3.26 -1.75
C ALA A 68 20.70 4.47 -1.17
N PRO A 69 21.26 5.36 -2.01
CA PRO A 69 21.99 6.56 -1.56
C PRO A 69 21.06 7.69 -1.07
N VAL A 70 19.83 7.38 -0.67
CA VAL A 70 18.80 8.35 -0.30
C VAL A 70 18.74 8.45 1.22
N GLN A 71 18.79 9.69 1.73
CA GLN A 71 18.78 10.00 3.15
C GLN A 71 17.38 9.84 3.73
N THR A 72 17.10 8.67 4.33
CA THR A 72 15.81 8.35 4.97
C THR A 72 15.96 7.92 6.43
N PRO A 73 16.59 8.75 7.28
CA PRO A 73 16.97 8.37 8.65
C PRO A 73 15.79 7.96 9.55
N ASN A 74 14.57 8.47 9.30
CA ASN A 74 13.42 8.18 10.16
C ASN A 74 12.80 6.82 9.83
N ILE A 75 12.63 6.51 8.54
CA ILE A 75 12.19 5.18 8.07
C ILE A 75 13.29 4.15 8.35
N ASP A 76 14.56 4.53 8.24
CA ASP A 76 15.69 3.66 8.59
C ASP A 76 15.75 3.37 10.10
N GLN A 77 15.37 4.31 10.95
CA GLN A 77 15.19 4.08 12.38
C GLN A 77 13.97 3.18 12.68
N LEU A 78 12.86 3.33 11.93
CA LEU A 78 11.72 2.43 12.03
C LEU A 78 12.10 0.99 11.60
N ALA A 79 12.93 0.84 10.56
CA ALA A 79 13.49 -0.44 10.12
C ALA A 79 14.39 -1.10 11.18
N GLN A 80 15.04 -0.33 12.06
CA GLN A 80 15.77 -0.84 13.22
C GLN A 80 14.86 -1.26 14.39
N GLN A 81 13.63 -0.75 14.46
CA GLN A 81 12.65 -1.09 15.50
C GLN A 81 11.67 -2.21 15.10
N GLY A 82 11.49 -2.46 13.80
CA GLY A 82 10.58 -3.49 13.27
C GLY A 82 11.29 -4.58 12.49
N VAL A 83 10.51 -5.40 11.78
CA VAL A 83 10.98 -6.32 10.75
C VAL A 83 10.81 -5.66 9.38
N SER A 84 11.90 -5.59 8.61
CA SER A 84 11.88 -5.16 7.21
C SER A 84 11.74 -6.36 6.27
N PHE A 85 10.99 -6.22 5.17
CA PHE A 85 10.78 -7.31 4.21
C PHE A 85 11.53 -7.04 2.90
N ASP A 86 12.50 -7.91 2.56
CA ASP A 86 13.33 -7.72 1.36
C ASP A 86 12.53 -7.83 0.06
N ARG A 87 11.43 -8.59 0.06
CA ARG A 87 10.70 -9.05 -1.13
C ARG A 87 9.20 -8.86 -0.97
N ALA A 88 8.77 -7.64 -0.63
CA ALA A 88 7.36 -7.25 -0.63
C ALA A 88 6.95 -6.71 -2.01
N TYR A 89 5.79 -7.14 -2.52
CA TYR A 89 5.31 -6.77 -3.86
C TYR A 89 3.85 -6.28 -3.87
N SER A 90 3.61 -5.32 -4.77
CA SER A 90 2.28 -4.87 -5.17
C SER A 90 1.50 -6.00 -5.85
N GLN A 91 0.17 -5.92 -5.89
CA GLN A 91 -0.64 -6.90 -6.66
C GLN A 91 -0.91 -6.40 -8.09
N PHE A 92 -0.79 -5.09 -8.26
CA PHE A 92 -0.86 -4.40 -9.53
C PHE A 92 -0.05 -3.11 -9.36
N PRO A 93 1.04 -2.87 -10.11
CA PRO A 93 1.92 -1.73 -9.90
C PRO A 93 1.33 -0.39 -10.41
N TRP A 94 0.14 -0.04 -9.96
CA TRP A 94 -0.56 1.21 -10.26
C TRP A 94 -1.55 1.57 -9.14
N CYS A 95 -1.63 2.85 -8.76
CA CYS A 95 -2.18 3.25 -7.46
C CYS A 95 -3.60 2.71 -7.14
N GLY A 96 -4.55 2.89 -8.06
CA GLY A 96 -5.96 2.45 -7.89
C GLY A 96 -6.08 0.94 -7.68
N PRO A 97 -5.64 0.13 -8.66
CA PRO A 97 -5.60 -1.33 -8.54
C PRO A 97 -4.88 -1.85 -7.30
N SER A 98 -3.70 -1.30 -6.96
CA SER A 98 -2.95 -1.74 -5.77
C SER A 98 -3.68 -1.42 -4.47
N ARG A 99 -4.08 -0.16 -4.27
CA ARG A 99 -4.75 0.30 -3.04
C ARG A 99 -6.09 -0.42 -2.85
N ALA A 100 -6.87 -0.62 -3.91
CA ALA A 100 -8.08 -1.44 -3.87
C ALA A 100 -7.76 -2.89 -3.46
N SER A 101 -6.68 -3.48 -3.97
CA SER A 101 -6.29 -4.86 -3.65
C SER A 101 -5.88 -5.03 -2.18
N PHE A 102 -4.90 -4.27 -1.67
CA PHE A 102 -4.42 -4.48 -0.30
C PHE A 102 -5.37 -3.92 0.78
N LEU A 103 -6.19 -2.91 0.48
CA LEU A 103 -7.21 -2.42 1.42
C LEU A 103 -8.46 -3.31 1.45
N THR A 104 -8.70 -4.18 0.47
CA THR A 104 -9.76 -5.21 0.54
C THR A 104 -9.24 -6.60 0.94
N GLY A 105 -7.93 -6.84 0.84
CA GLY A 105 -7.33 -8.15 1.07
C GLY A 105 -7.58 -9.14 -0.08
N THR A 106 -7.93 -8.65 -1.28
CA THR A 106 -8.30 -9.47 -2.45
C THR A 106 -7.53 -9.08 -3.71
N ARG A 107 -7.38 -10.01 -4.66
CA ARG A 107 -6.66 -9.84 -5.94
C ARG A 107 -7.35 -8.81 -6.85
N PRO A 108 -6.63 -8.20 -7.82
CA PRO A 108 -7.25 -7.38 -8.87
C PRO A 108 -8.28 -8.16 -9.72
N ASP A 109 -8.04 -9.45 -9.97
CA ASP A 109 -9.01 -10.35 -10.61
C ASP A 109 -10.33 -10.47 -9.80
N THR A 110 -10.31 -10.22 -8.48
CA THR A 110 -11.47 -10.21 -7.57
C THR A 110 -12.07 -8.81 -7.41
N THR A 111 -11.27 -7.77 -7.19
CA THR A 111 -11.76 -6.37 -7.09
C THR A 111 -12.28 -5.80 -8.41
N ARG A 112 -11.84 -6.36 -9.55
CA ARG A 112 -12.07 -5.85 -10.92
C ARG A 112 -11.50 -4.47 -11.21
N VAL A 113 -10.75 -3.87 -10.29
CA VAL A 113 -10.11 -2.56 -10.48
C VAL A 113 -8.83 -2.75 -11.30
N MET A 114 -8.95 -2.53 -12.61
CA MET A 114 -7.83 -2.58 -13.56
C MET A 114 -7.37 -1.19 -14.05
N ASP A 115 -7.96 -0.13 -13.48
CA ASP A 115 -7.56 1.26 -13.72
C ASP A 115 -7.81 2.19 -12.53
N LEU A 116 -7.58 3.49 -12.71
CA LEU A 116 -7.68 4.53 -11.68
C LEU A 116 -9.10 5.13 -11.53
N ALA A 117 -10.13 4.58 -12.18
CA ALA A 117 -11.49 5.13 -12.16
C ALA A 117 -12.55 4.13 -11.69
N THR A 118 -12.31 2.84 -11.86
CA THR A 118 -13.25 1.77 -11.51
C THR A 118 -13.43 1.66 -9.98
N PRO A 119 -14.65 1.84 -9.43
CA PRO A 119 -14.92 1.61 -8.01
C PRO A 119 -14.92 0.10 -7.69
N PHE A 120 -14.17 -0.33 -6.67
CA PHE A 120 -14.14 -1.75 -6.27
C PHE A 120 -15.51 -2.25 -5.77
N ARG A 121 -16.37 -1.37 -5.24
CA ARG A 121 -17.71 -1.71 -4.75
C ARG A 121 -18.72 -2.05 -5.85
N ASP A 122 -18.44 -1.70 -7.11
CA ASP A 122 -19.28 -2.11 -8.24
C ASP A 122 -19.22 -3.64 -8.47
N ALA A 123 -18.06 -4.25 -8.17
CA ALA A 123 -17.86 -5.70 -8.19
C ALA A 123 -18.04 -6.35 -6.80
N LEU A 124 -17.71 -5.61 -5.73
CA LEU A 124 -17.66 -6.10 -4.35
C LEU A 124 -18.46 -5.16 -3.40
N PRO A 125 -19.79 -5.06 -3.53
CA PRO A 125 -20.58 -4.06 -2.78
C PRO A 125 -20.54 -4.29 -1.25
N ASP A 126 -20.36 -5.54 -0.83
CA ASP A 126 -20.41 -6.02 0.54
C ASP A 126 -19.03 -6.37 1.15
N ILE A 127 -17.93 -6.00 0.47
CA ILE A 127 -16.58 -6.16 1.04
C ILE A 127 -16.38 -5.16 2.18
N GLN A 128 -15.80 -5.61 3.28
CA GLN A 128 -15.27 -4.73 4.31
C GLN A 128 -13.80 -4.48 4.01
N THR A 129 -13.43 -3.21 3.90
CA THR A 129 -12.02 -2.83 3.77
C THR A 129 -11.29 -3.04 5.11
N LEU A 130 -9.97 -3.08 5.10
CA LEU A 130 -9.14 -3.12 6.31
C LEU A 130 -9.55 -2.05 7.36
N PRO A 131 -9.60 -0.75 7.04
CA PRO A 131 -10.07 0.27 7.99
C PRO A 131 -11.54 0.10 8.41
N GLU A 132 -12.44 -0.29 7.50
CA GLU A 132 -13.85 -0.58 7.81
C GLU A 132 -14.00 -1.76 8.78
N TYR A 133 -13.14 -2.78 8.65
CA TYR A 133 -13.15 -3.95 9.53
C TYR A 133 -12.69 -3.59 10.93
N PHE A 134 -11.63 -2.78 11.07
CA PHE A 134 -11.22 -2.25 12.37
C PHE A 134 -12.32 -1.38 13.00
N LYS A 135 -12.92 -0.46 12.22
CA LYS A 135 -14.05 0.39 12.63
C LYS A 135 -15.23 -0.43 13.18
N THR A 136 -15.68 -1.42 12.42
CA THR A 136 -16.80 -2.31 12.83
C THR A 136 -16.46 -3.25 13.99
N ASN A 137 -15.17 -3.44 14.31
CA ASN A 137 -14.70 -4.13 15.52
C ASN A 137 -14.36 -3.17 16.68
N GLY A 138 -14.86 -1.93 16.66
CA GLY A 138 -14.82 -1.01 17.81
C GLY A 138 -13.58 -0.13 17.91
N TYR A 139 -12.76 -0.05 16.86
CA TYR A 139 -11.69 0.94 16.76
C TYR A 139 -12.24 2.25 16.19
N PHE A 140 -11.62 3.38 16.54
CA PHE A 140 -11.74 4.59 15.73
C PHE A 140 -10.95 4.43 14.43
N SER A 141 -11.56 4.71 13.28
CA SER A 141 -10.89 4.66 11.97
C SER A 141 -10.71 6.07 11.39
N GLY A 142 -9.46 6.53 11.35
CA GLY A 142 -9.11 7.88 10.90
C GLY A 142 -8.17 7.87 9.69
N ARG A 143 -8.36 8.81 8.76
CA ARG A 143 -7.55 8.90 7.54
C ARG A 143 -7.09 10.32 7.23
N VAL A 144 -5.79 10.47 6.98
CA VAL A 144 -5.15 11.74 6.60
C VAL A 144 -4.31 11.53 5.35
N GLY A 145 -4.56 12.30 4.28
CA GLY A 145 -3.82 12.17 3.02
C GLY A 145 -4.13 10.88 2.23
N LYS A 146 -3.37 10.54 1.18
CA LYS A 146 -3.75 9.55 0.15
C LYS A 146 -3.67 8.10 0.63
N ILE A 147 -4.83 7.48 0.94
CA ILE A 147 -4.96 6.07 1.34
C ILE A 147 -5.59 5.22 0.24
N PHE A 148 -6.87 5.45 -0.08
CA PHE A 148 -7.43 5.03 -1.37
C PHE A 148 -6.86 5.93 -2.49
N HIS A 149 -7.16 5.62 -3.75
CA HIS A 149 -6.63 6.42 -4.85
C HIS A 149 -7.17 7.84 -4.84
N GLN A 150 -6.28 8.79 -5.09
CA GLN A 150 -6.59 10.17 -5.41
C GLN A 150 -5.76 10.55 -6.64
N GLY A 151 -6.37 11.31 -7.54
CA GLY A 151 -5.66 11.96 -8.64
C GLY A 151 -4.67 12.96 -8.07
N VAL A 152 -3.38 12.66 -8.18
CA VAL A 152 -2.32 13.62 -7.82
C VAL A 152 -1.96 14.39 -9.09
N PRO A 153 -1.87 15.73 -9.08
CA PRO A 153 -2.20 16.63 -7.98
C PRO A 153 -3.68 17.08 -7.93
N SER A 154 -4.54 16.68 -8.89
CA SER A 154 -5.89 17.24 -9.10
C SER A 154 -6.79 17.25 -7.87
N ASP A 155 -6.68 16.22 -7.03
CA ASP A 155 -7.61 15.92 -5.95
C ASP A 155 -7.08 16.34 -4.57
N ILE A 156 -5.84 16.86 -4.47
CA ILE A 156 -5.25 17.30 -3.19
C ILE A 156 -6.12 18.40 -2.57
N GLY A 157 -6.42 18.25 -1.27
CA GLY A 157 -7.40 19.09 -0.56
C GLY A 157 -8.85 18.62 -0.71
N THR A 158 -9.11 17.51 -1.40
CA THR A 158 -10.42 16.88 -1.57
C THR A 158 -10.35 15.40 -1.24
N SER A 159 -11.50 14.73 -1.08
CA SER A 159 -11.50 13.27 -0.86
C SER A 159 -11.17 12.47 -2.13
N GLY A 160 -11.37 12.99 -3.34
CA GLY A 160 -11.26 12.19 -4.57
C GLY A 160 -12.19 10.96 -4.52
N PRO A 161 -11.88 9.87 -5.25
CA PRO A 161 -12.60 8.59 -5.17
C PRO A 161 -12.18 7.74 -3.95
N ASP A 162 -12.39 8.29 -2.74
CA ASP A 162 -12.17 7.61 -1.45
C ASP A 162 -13.40 6.77 -1.02
N ASP A 163 -13.17 5.78 -0.17
CA ASP A 163 -14.23 4.92 0.37
C ASP A 163 -14.79 5.46 1.69
N ALA A 164 -15.83 6.31 1.61
CA ALA A 164 -16.34 7.03 2.76
C ALA A 164 -16.80 6.16 3.95
N GLN A 165 -17.25 4.91 3.73
CA GLN A 165 -17.69 4.05 4.83
C GLN A 165 -16.54 3.50 5.69
N SER A 166 -15.31 3.44 5.15
CA SER A 166 -14.10 3.02 5.86
C SER A 166 -13.75 3.87 7.09
N TRP A 167 -14.19 5.13 7.14
CA TRP A 167 -13.65 6.15 8.02
C TRP A 167 -14.69 6.74 8.98
N ASP A 168 -14.27 7.11 10.19
CA ASP A 168 -15.01 7.99 11.10
C ASP A 168 -14.60 9.46 10.90
N GLU A 169 -13.32 9.70 10.59
CA GLU A 169 -12.75 11.02 10.37
C GLU A 169 -11.82 11.01 9.13
N VAL A 170 -12.01 12.00 8.25
CA VAL A 170 -11.22 12.17 7.02
C VAL A 170 -10.66 13.59 6.98
N VAL A 171 -9.34 13.71 6.86
CA VAL A 171 -8.65 14.98 6.62
C VAL A 171 -7.95 14.93 5.26
N ASN A 172 -8.23 15.93 4.43
CA ASN A 172 -7.59 16.13 3.12
C ASN A 172 -6.75 17.42 3.15
N PRO A 173 -5.46 17.37 3.53
CA PRO A 173 -4.60 18.55 3.53
C PRO A 173 -4.34 19.10 2.13
N ARG A 174 -4.06 20.40 2.06
CA ARG A 174 -3.54 21.08 0.86
C ARG A 174 -2.42 22.04 1.27
N GLY A 175 -1.22 21.80 0.76
CA GLY A 175 -0.05 22.65 0.94
C GLY A 175 0.15 23.67 -0.16
N ARG A 176 1.18 24.51 0.03
CA ARG A 176 1.63 25.51 -0.96
C ARG A 176 2.20 24.87 -2.24
N ASP A 177 2.67 23.63 -2.17
CA ASP A 177 3.09 22.84 -3.33
C ASP A 177 1.96 22.69 -4.36
N LYS A 178 0.73 22.40 -3.90
CA LYS A 178 -0.45 22.29 -4.77
C LYS A 178 -0.82 23.62 -5.46
N ASP A 179 -0.40 24.74 -4.90
CA ASP A 179 -0.62 26.08 -5.46
C ASP A 179 0.55 26.55 -6.35
N ALA A 180 1.76 25.97 -6.17
CA ALA A 180 2.96 26.26 -6.93
C ALA A 180 2.96 25.66 -8.35
N GLU A 181 2.11 24.66 -8.60
CA GLU A 181 1.85 24.06 -9.93
C GLU A 181 1.44 25.07 -11.01
N ASN A 182 0.96 26.25 -10.60
CA ASN A 182 0.61 27.37 -11.48
C ASN A 182 1.87 28.07 -12.05
N GLY A 183 2.63 27.37 -12.88
CA GLY A 183 3.70 27.94 -13.70
C GLY A 183 5.09 28.02 -13.05
N LYS A 184 5.33 27.38 -11.89
CA LYS A 184 6.66 27.33 -11.25
C LYS A 184 7.41 26.00 -11.43
N LEU A 185 6.73 24.93 -11.81
CA LEU A 185 7.36 23.61 -11.99
C LEU A 185 8.37 23.64 -13.15
N ILE A 186 9.54 23.04 -12.93
CA ILE A 186 10.41 22.58 -14.01
C ILE A 186 9.83 21.26 -14.49
N ASN A 187 9.35 21.21 -15.75
CA ASN A 187 8.76 20.00 -16.33
C ASN A 187 9.68 19.46 -17.43
N LEU A 188 10.14 18.22 -17.27
CA LEU A 188 11.04 17.52 -18.19
C LEU A 188 10.27 16.72 -19.26
N THR A 189 8.97 16.49 -19.06
CA THR A 189 8.07 15.88 -20.04
C THR A 189 6.82 16.76 -20.29
N PRO A 190 6.99 18.02 -20.74
CA PRO A 190 5.89 18.93 -21.01
C PRO A 190 4.94 18.40 -22.09
N GLY A 191 3.63 18.58 -21.88
CA GLY A 191 2.59 17.96 -22.71
C GLY A 191 2.06 16.62 -22.16
N ILE A 192 2.73 16.04 -21.17
CA ILE A 192 2.15 15.02 -20.28
C ILE A 192 1.43 15.73 -19.10
N PRO A 193 0.26 15.23 -18.64
CA PRO A 193 -0.41 15.76 -17.43
C PRO A 193 0.45 15.62 -16.17
N TYR A 194 0.39 16.59 -15.24
CA TYR A 194 1.23 16.59 -14.01
C TYR A 194 1.07 15.37 -13.09
N GLY A 195 -0.01 14.59 -13.21
CA GLY A 195 -0.16 13.30 -12.52
C GLY A 195 0.64 12.13 -13.12
N SER A 196 1.41 12.40 -14.18
CA SER A 196 2.40 11.50 -14.76
C SER A 196 3.67 12.22 -15.19
N ALA A 197 3.65 13.52 -15.52
CA ALA A 197 4.83 14.24 -16.01
C ALA A 197 5.96 14.29 -14.98
N LEU A 198 7.20 14.06 -15.43
CA LEU A 198 8.40 14.20 -14.61
C LEU A 198 8.67 15.70 -14.40
N ALA A 199 8.18 16.25 -13.28
CA ALA A 199 8.06 17.69 -13.09
C ALA A 199 8.21 18.08 -11.63
N TYR A 200 9.16 18.95 -11.31
CA TYR A 200 9.63 19.18 -9.94
C TYR A 200 9.79 20.66 -9.59
N LEU A 201 9.98 20.94 -8.30
CA LEU A 201 10.30 22.29 -7.79
C LEU A 201 11.02 22.23 -6.43
N ASP A 202 12.18 22.88 -6.32
CA ASP A 202 12.91 23.11 -5.07
C ASP A 202 12.35 24.33 -4.32
N ASP A 203 11.12 24.21 -3.83
CA ASP A 203 10.34 25.32 -3.28
C ASP A 203 10.98 25.94 -2.03
N GLY A 204 10.93 27.26 -1.93
CA GLY A 204 11.49 28.03 -0.80
C GLY A 204 10.62 28.03 0.47
N GLY A 205 9.66 27.11 0.59
CA GLY A 205 8.77 26.99 1.73
C GLY A 205 9.31 26.14 2.87
N LYS A 206 8.60 26.16 4.00
CA LYS A 206 8.84 25.23 5.12
C LYS A 206 8.05 23.94 4.94
N ASP A 207 8.52 22.88 5.57
CA ASP A 207 7.91 21.54 5.56
C ASP A 207 6.41 21.61 5.87
N GLU A 208 6.03 22.27 6.96
CA GLU A 208 4.66 22.38 7.46
C GLU A 208 3.72 23.22 6.57
N GLU A 209 4.26 23.93 5.58
CA GLU A 209 3.48 24.64 4.57
C GLU A 209 3.10 23.73 3.38
N GLN A 210 3.87 22.65 3.14
CA GLN A 210 3.66 21.69 2.05
C GLN A 210 2.58 20.65 2.41
N THR A 211 2.05 19.95 1.42
CA THR A 211 0.92 19.03 1.61
C THR A 211 1.27 17.92 2.60
N ASP A 212 2.42 17.25 2.43
CA ASP A 212 2.84 16.16 3.33
C ASP A 212 3.25 16.64 4.73
N GLY A 213 3.77 17.87 4.86
CA GLY A 213 4.01 18.45 6.18
C GLY A 213 2.72 18.77 6.93
N LYS A 214 1.65 19.12 6.21
CA LYS A 214 0.30 19.23 6.76
C LYS A 214 -0.37 17.87 7.00
N VAL A 215 -0.07 16.82 6.20
CA VAL A 215 -0.46 15.43 6.50
C VAL A 215 0.12 14.99 7.84
N ALA A 216 1.42 15.19 8.07
CA ALA A 216 2.03 14.89 9.37
C ALA A 216 1.41 15.71 10.51
N THR A 217 1.21 17.03 10.33
CA THR A 217 0.55 17.86 11.37
C THR A 217 -0.86 17.35 11.70
N ALA A 218 -1.69 17.05 10.71
CA ALA A 218 -3.05 16.56 10.93
C ALA A 218 -3.07 15.15 11.54
N ALA A 219 -2.16 14.25 11.14
CA ALA A 219 -2.01 12.95 11.77
C ALA A 219 -1.60 13.05 13.25
N ILE A 220 -0.76 14.02 13.60
CA ILE A 220 -0.36 14.30 14.99
C ILE A 220 -1.55 14.80 15.83
N GLU A 221 -2.39 15.70 15.31
CA GLU A 221 -3.61 16.12 16.02
C GLU A 221 -4.65 15.00 16.12
N MET A 222 -4.79 14.16 15.09
CA MET A 222 -5.65 12.98 15.12
C MET A 222 -5.17 11.95 16.16
N LEU A 223 -3.85 11.71 16.28
CA LEU A 223 -3.28 10.88 17.35
C LEU A 223 -3.58 11.45 18.74
N LYS A 224 -3.38 12.76 18.96
CA LYS A 224 -3.70 13.45 20.23
C LYS A 224 -5.18 13.31 20.61
N ALA A 225 -6.09 13.54 19.66
CA ALA A 225 -7.53 13.52 19.90
C ALA A 225 -8.08 12.11 20.18
N ASN A 226 -7.39 11.06 19.72
CA ASN A 226 -7.88 9.69 19.77
C ASN A 226 -7.06 8.75 20.67
N LYS A 227 -6.04 9.28 21.38
CA LYS A 227 -5.07 8.51 22.21
C LYS A 227 -5.67 7.60 23.30
N ASP A 228 -6.86 7.91 23.80
CA ASP A 228 -7.49 7.22 24.95
C ASP A 228 -8.45 6.08 24.53
N LYS A 229 -8.49 5.73 23.24
CA LYS A 229 -9.31 4.64 22.67
C LYS A 229 -8.51 3.86 21.60
N PRO A 230 -8.86 2.60 21.30
CA PRO A 230 -8.26 1.86 20.19
C PRO A 230 -8.45 2.59 18.86
N PHE A 231 -7.38 2.72 18.07
CA PHE A 231 -7.43 3.38 16.76
C PHE A 231 -6.78 2.59 15.63
N PHE A 232 -7.32 2.77 14.42
CA PHE A 232 -6.66 2.54 13.13
C PHE A 232 -6.51 3.91 12.47
N ILE A 233 -5.30 4.46 12.44
CA ILE A 233 -5.01 5.76 11.82
C ILE A 233 -4.13 5.54 10.60
N ALA A 234 -4.67 5.90 9.44
CA ALA A 234 -4.02 5.76 8.15
C ALA A 234 -3.46 7.11 7.68
N VAL A 235 -2.13 7.16 7.47
CA VAL A 235 -1.38 8.36 7.08
C VAL A 235 -0.80 8.17 5.69
N GLY A 236 -1.39 8.82 4.70
CA GLY A 236 -1.03 8.70 3.29
C GLY A 236 -0.27 9.91 2.80
N PHE A 237 1.04 9.78 2.65
CA PHE A 237 1.88 10.82 2.06
C PHE A 237 1.79 10.78 0.53
N TYR A 238 1.76 11.96 -0.08
CA TYR A 238 1.63 12.16 -1.52
C TYR A 238 2.98 12.08 -2.25
N ARG A 239 4.10 12.24 -1.56
CA ARG A 239 5.45 12.09 -2.15
C ARG A 239 5.99 10.67 -1.94
N PRO A 240 6.86 10.17 -2.85
CA PRO A 240 7.49 10.86 -3.99
C PRO A 240 6.69 10.99 -5.30
N HIS A 241 5.39 10.65 -5.36
CA HIS A 241 4.58 10.84 -6.60
C HIS A 241 4.69 12.26 -7.18
N VAL A 242 4.80 12.31 -8.52
CA VAL A 242 4.84 13.53 -9.34
C VAL A 242 3.64 14.47 -9.08
N PRO A 243 3.80 15.80 -9.17
CA PRO A 243 5.05 16.52 -9.35
C PRO A 243 5.90 16.54 -8.08
N GLU A 244 7.21 16.30 -8.19
CA GLU A 244 8.16 16.24 -7.08
C GLU A 244 8.48 17.64 -6.52
N VAL A 245 7.52 18.20 -5.79
CA VAL A 245 7.69 19.46 -5.04
C VAL A 245 8.13 19.14 -3.62
N ALA A 246 9.27 19.70 -3.21
CA ALA A 246 9.82 19.57 -1.86
C ALA A 246 10.60 20.82 -1.44
N PRO A 247 10.70 21.14 -0.14
CA PRO A 247 11.50 22.26 0.35
C PRO A 247 12.96 22.19 -0.13
N LYS A 248 13.51 23.32 -0.59
CA LYS A 248 14.85 23.40 -1.20
C LYS A 248 15.96 22.68 -0.43
N LYS A 249 15.93 22.72 0.91
CA LYS A 249 16.90 22.03 1.79
C LYS A 249 17.06 20.53 1.50
N TYR A 250 16.05 19.87 0.90
CA TYR A 250 16.11 18.46 0.50
C TYR A 250 16.72 18.24 -0.89
N PHE A 251 16.56 19.19 -1.82
CA PHE A 251 17.27 19.17 -3.10
C PHE A 251 18.76 19.45 -2.91
N ASP A 252 19.13 20.23 -1.90
CA ASP A 252 20.52 20.57 -1.59
C ASP A 252 21.26 19.42 -0.85
N LEU A 253 20.57 18.34 -0.47
CA LEU A 253 21.17 17.07 -0.01
C LEU A 253 21.84 16.26 -1.13
N TYR A 254 21.50 16.55 -2.39
CA TYR A 254 21.85 15.73 -3.55
C TYR A 254 22.46 16.60 -4.65
N ARG A 255 23.67 16.26 -5.08
CA ARG A 255 24.30 16.87 -6.25
C ARG A 255 23.93 16.07 -7.50
N PRO A 256 23.46 16.70 -8.60
CA PRO A 256 23.10 15.98 -9.83
C PRO A 256 24.24 15.09 -10.35
N GLU A 257 25.49 15.56 -10.27
CA GLU A 257 26.66 14.85 -10.78
C GLU A 257 27.04 13.58 -10.00
N ASP A 258 26.56 13.41 -8.76
CA ASP A 258 26.75 12.17 -7.98
C ASP A 258 25.72 11.09 -8.36
N ILE A 259 24.66 11.45 -9.11
CA ILE A 259 23.55 10.55 -9.42
C ILE A 259 23.91 9.64 -10.59
N LYS A 260 23.97 8.34 -10.27
CA LYS A 260 24.17 7.26 -11.23
C LYS A 260 22.85 6.93 -11.91
N LEU A 261 22.81 7.10 -13.23
CA LEU A 261 21.74 6.58 -14.06
C LEU A 261 21.76 5.04 -14.05
N PRO A 262 20.61 4.39 -14.30
CA PRO A 262 20.55 2.95 -14.56
C PRO A 262 21.49 2.52 -15.71
N ALA A 263 22.05 1.32 -15.59
CA ALA A 263 23.07 0.81 -16.48
C ALA A 263 22.44 0.14 -17.71
N GLU A 264 22.01 0.94 -18.68
CA GLU A 264 21.43 0.43 -19.91
C GLU A 264 22.48 -0.17 -20.85
N THR A 265 22.18 -1.37 -21.38
CA THR A 265 22.95 -1.97 -22.48
C THR A 265 22.06 -2.04 -23.71
N PRO A 266 22.46 -1.45 -24.87
CA PRO A 266 21.62 -1.41 -26.07
C PRO A 266 21.18 -2.80 -26.56
N GLU A 267 22.00 -3.83 -26.34
CA GLU A 267 21.67 -5.22 -26.66
C GLU A 267 20.58 -5.81 -25.74
N SER A 268 20.48 -5.38 -24.48
CA SER A 268 19.36 -5.75 -23.59
C SER A 268 18.08 -5.01 -24.00
N LEU A 269 18.16 -3.69 -24.19
CA LEU A 269 17.04 -2.86 -24.66
C LEU A 269 16.44 -3.37 -25.99
N ALA A 270 17.27 -3.79 -26.94
CA ALA A 270 16.82 -4.35 -28.21
C ALA A 270 16.13 -5.73 -28.08
N ARG A 271 16.36 -6.45 -26.98
CA ARG A 271 15.74 -7.76 -26.66
C ARG A 271 14.49 -7.65 -25.78
N ASN A 272 14.25 -6.51 -25.14
CA ASN A 272 13.03 -6.27 -24.35
C ASN A 272 11.79 -6.34 -25.25
N LEU A 273 10.83 -7.19 -24.87
CA LEU A 273 9.57 -7.38 -25.61
C LEU A 273 8.82 -6.04 -25.75
N PRO A 274 8.21 -5.72 -26.91
CA PRO A 274 7.40 -4.51 -27.08
C PRO A 274 6.26 -4.37 -26.05
N ALA A 275 5.79 -5.49 -25.49
CA ALA A 275 4.74 -5.53 -24.48
C ALA A 275 5.20 -5.21 -23.04
N THR A 276 6.48 -4.96 -22.80
CA THR A 276 6.97 -4.49 -21.48
C THR A 276 6.92 -2.97 -21.37
N ARG A 277 7.30 -2.27 -22.45
CA ARG A 277 7.44 -0.81 -22.53
C ARG A 277 6.09 -0.11 -22.32
N ALA A 278 6.05 0.87 -21.43
CA ALA A 278 4.90 1.77 -21.25
C ALA A 278 5.03 3.02 -22.14
N TRP A 279 6.26 3.48 -22.39
CA TRP A 279 6.56 4.74 -23.06
C TRP A 279 7.59 4.56 -24.18
N LEU A 280 7.49 5.39 -25.21
CA LEU A 280 8.44 5.52 -26.31
C LEU A 280 8.64 7.02 -26.67
N PRO A 281 9.84 7.47 -27.06
CA PRO A 281 11.10 6.72 -27.06
C PRO A 281 11.56 6.39 -25.64
N ASP A 282 12.56 5.51 -25.54
CA ASP A 282 13.19 5.16 -24.27
C ASP A 282 13.71 6.44 -23.58
N ASN A 283 13.61 6.50 -22.24
CA ASN A 283 13.87 7.68 -21.40
C ASN A 283 13.09 8.96 -21.76
N PHE A 284 11.95 8.84 -22.47
CA PHE A 284 11.23 9.97 -23.08
C PHE A 284 12.06 10.81 -24.07
N GLY A 285 13.28 10.39 -24.41
CA GLY A 285 14.25 11.22 -25.11
C GLY A 285 14.94 12.28 -24.24
N MET A 286 14.77 12.24 -22.92
CA MET A 286 15.50 13.11 -21.97
C MET A 286 17.01 12.88 -22.08
N THR A 287 17.78 13.95 -22.03
CA THR A 287 19.24 13.88 -21.87
C THR A 287 19.62 13.28 -20.52
N ASP A 288 20.85 12.77 -20.47
CA ASP A 288 21.51 12.27 -19.26
C ASP A 288 21.36 13.19 -18.03
N ASP A 289 21.45 14.51 -18.21
CA ASP A 289 21.37 15.47 -17.12
C ASP A 289 19.93 15.76 -16.68
N GLU A 290 18.96 15.75 -17.61
CA GLU A 290 17.54 15.82 -17.26
C GLU A 290 17.10 14.58 -16.46
N GLN A 291 17.57 13.39 -16.86
CA GLN A 291 17.37 12.16 -16.10
C GLN A 291 17.97 12.25 -14.68
N ARG A 292 19.17 12.85 -14.52
CA ARG A 292 19.75 13.13 -13.19
C ARG A 292 18.91 14.09 -12.36
N GLN A 293 18.32 15.14 -12.96
CA GLN A 293 17.43 16.05 -12.22
C GLN A 293 16.12 15.37 -11.81
N ALA A 294 15.53 14.51 -12.65
CA ALA A 294 14.33 13.74 -12.30
C ALA A 294 14.59 12.84 -11.08
N ILE A 295 15.68 12.07 -11.09
CA ILE A 295 16.09 11.21 -9.97
C ILE A 295 16.40 12.05 -8.71
N ARG A 296 17.05 13.20 -8.87
CA ARG A 296 17.34 14.14 -7.78
C ARG A 296 16.06 14.64 -7.12
N ALA A 297 15.04 14.95 -7.91
CA ALA A 297 13.75 15.41 -7.41
C ALA A 297 13.01 14.30 -6.64
N TYR A 298 13.00 13.08 -7.16
CA TYR A 298 12.46 11.90 -6.48
C TYR A 298 13.20 11.64 -5.14
N PHE A 299 14.53 11.76 -5.09
CA PHE A 299 15.32 11.64 -3.86
C PHE A 299 15.03 12.77 -2.85
N ALA A 300 14.87 14.01 -3.32
CA ALA A 300 14.52 15.16 -2.49
C ALA A 300 13.10 15.01 -1.90
N ALA A 301 12.12 14.62 -2.72
CA ALA A 301 10.74 14.35 -2.30
C ALA A 301 10.67 13.17 -1.31
N THR A 302 11.47 12.12 -1.52
CA THR A 302 11.61 10.99 -0.59
C THR A 302 12.16 11.43 0.77
N SER A 303 13.21 12.25 0.80
CA SER A 303 13.82 12.74 2.06
C SER A 303 12.93 13.74 2.79
N PHE A 304 12.16 14.53 2.05
CA PHE A 304 11.13 15.41 2.61
C PHE A 304 10.04 14.59 3.32
N MET A 305 9.52 13.57 2.65
CA MET A 305 8.50 12.67 3.20
C MET A 305 9.01 11.88 4.42
N ASP A 306 10.24 11.35 4.39
CA ASP A 306 10.88 10.70 5.53
C ASP A 306 10.89 11.59 6.79
N ALA A 307 11.22 12.87 6.66
CA ALA A 307 11.16 13.82 7.77
C ALA A 307 9.72 14.03 8.29
N GLN A 308 8.70 13.87 7.45
CA GLN A 308 7.30 13.95 7.86
C GLN A 308 6.84 12.67 8.57
N VAL A 309 7.30 11.50 8.13
CA VAL A 309 7.18 10.22 8.87
C VAL A 309 7.81 10.37 10.26
N GLY A 310 9.02 10.92 10.33
CA GLY A 310 9.73 11.20 11.59
C GLY A 310 8.91 12.03 12.58
N ARG A 311 8.25 13.09 12.11
CA ARG A 311 7.36 13.93 12.95
C ARG A 311 6.18 13.14 13.53
N VAL A 312 5.56 12.24 12.75
CA VAL A 312 4.45 11.39 13.23
C VAL A 312 4.94 10.33 14.21
N LEU A 313 6.07 9.67 13.93
CA LEU A 313 6.65 8.66 14.83
C LEU A 313 7.14 9.27 16.16
N ALA A 314 7.71 10.47 16.13
CA ALA A 314 8.08 11.21 17.34
C ALA A 314 6.85 11.51 18.20
N ALA A 315 5.78 12.06 17.60
CA ALA A 315 4.55 12.35 18.33
C ALA A 315 3.87 11.10 18.91
N LEU A 316 3.89 9.96 18.21
CA LEU A 316 3.39 8.69 18.73
C LEU A 316 4.08 8.30 20.05
N LYS A 317 5.40 8.48 20.11
CA LYS A 317 6.21 8.23 21.30
C LYS A 317 5.99 9.29 22.39
N ASP A 318 5.96 10.57 22.04
CA ASP A 318 5.75 11.67 22.99
C ASP A 318 4.35 11.60 23.67
N LEU A 319 3.38 10.94 23.02
CA LEU A 319 2.06 10.63 23.57
C LEU A 319 2.02 9.35 24.41
N GLY A 320 3.11 8.58 24.50
CA GLY A 320 3.17 7.28 25.19
C GLY A 320 2.31 6.20 24.53
N LEU A 321 2.11 6.28 23.21
CA LEU A 321 1.30 5.33 22.45
C LEU A 321 2.14 4.20 21.84
N ASP A 322 3.47 4.31 21.84
CA ASP A 322 4.34 3.40 21.10
C ASP A 322 4.49 2.02 21.75
N ASP A 323 4.26 1.86 23.06
CA ASP A 323 4.17 0.56 23.76
C ASP A 323 2.90 -0.25 23.42
N ASP A 324 1.94 0.35 22.70
CA ASP A 324 0.66 -0.27 22.30
C ASP A 324 0.33 -0.16 20.81
N THR A 325 1.19 0.48 20.01
CA THR A 325 0.91 0.72 18.58
C THR A 325 1.77 -0.15 17.66
N ILE A 326 1.10 -0.95 16.84
CA ILE A 326 1.68 -1.58 15.65
C ILE A 326 1.82 -0.51 14.58
N VAL A 327 3.06 -0.28 14.14
CA VAL A 327 3.38 0.68 13.08
C VAL A 327 3.73 -0.09 11.81
N VAL A 328 3.08 0.27 10.70
CA VAL A 328 3.45 -0.19 9.35
C VAL A 328 3.92 1.00 8.53
N PHE A 329 5.01 0.83 7.81
CA PHE A 329 5.40 1.71 6.70
C PHE A 329 5.46 0.90 5.41
N THR A 330 4.78 1.37 4.36
CA THR A 330 4.74 0.73 3.04
C THR A 330 4.64 1.75 1.90
N SER A 331 4.86 1.30 0.68
CA SER A 331 4.33 1.97 -0.54
C SER A 331 3.08 1.24 -1.04
N ASP A 332 2.37 1.83 -2.01
CA ASP A 332 1.36 1.13 -2.81
C ASP A 332 1.96 0.38 -4.01
N HIS A 333 2.99 0.91 -4.66
CA HIS A 333 3.81 0.20 -5.64
C HIS A 333 5.21 0.82 -5.79
N GLY A 334 6.07 0.21 -6.61
CA GLY A 334 7.39 0.71 -6.92
C GLY A 334 7.40 1.84 -7.96
N TYR A 335 8.59 2.23 -8.41
CA TYR A 335 8.79 3.26 -9.42
C TYR A 335 10.12 3.07 -10.18
N LEU A 336 10.05 3.17 -11.51
CA LEU A 336 11.16 3.12 -12.45
C LEU A 336 11.78 4.51 -12.61
N LEU A 337 13.10 4.58 -12.56
CA LEU A 337 13.90 5.80 -12.61
C LEU A 337 14.94 5.75 -13.73
N GLY A 338 14.52 5.27 -14.91
CA GLY A 338 15.35 5.05 -16.10
C GLY A 338 15.69 3.58 -16.37
N GLU A 339 15.38 2.67 -15.45
CA GLU A 339 15.63 1.24 -15.64
C GLU A 339 14.92 0.70 -16.90
N HIS A 340 15.67 -0.05 -17.71
CA HIS A 340 15.26 -0.56 -19.02
C HIS A 340 14.85 0.54 -20.00
N GLY A 341 15.37 1.76 -19.82
CA GLY A 341 14.95 2.94 -20.57
C GLY A 341 13.50 3.35 -20.30
N GLN A 342 12.92 2.92 -19.17
CA GLN A 342 11.54 3.20 -18.79
C GLN A 342 11.48 3.91 -17.44
N TRP A 343 10.35 4.57 -17.19
CA TRP A 343 10.12 5.44 -16.04
C TRP A 343 8.70 5.24 -15.54
N MET A 344 8.41 5.74 -14.34
CA MET A 344 7.09 5.69 -13.71
C MET A 344 6.71 4.28 -13.25
N LYS A 345 5.50 3.82 -13.54
CA LYS A 345 4.90 2.61 -12.98
C LYS A 345 4.06 1.88 -14.04
N ASN A 346 3.25 0.90 -13.63
CA ASN A 346 2.38 0.09 -14.50
C ASN A 346 3.14 -0.86 -15.45
N ILE A 347 4.31 -1.37 -15.02
CA ILE A 347 5.09 -2.45 -15.66
C ILE A 347 5.42 -3.50 -14.59
N LEU A 348 5.63 -4.77 -14.99
CA LEU A 348 5.83 -5.91 -14.07
C LEU A 348 7.29 -6.22 -13.71
N TRP A 349 8.21 -5.29 -13.95
CA TRP A 349 9.62 -5.41 -13.54
C TRP A 349 9.82 -5.07 -12.05
N GLU A 350 10.90 -5.59 -11.46
CA GLU A 350 11.20 -5.55 -10.03
C GLU A 350 11.08 -4.13 -9.45
N GLU A 351 11.64 -3.11 -10.10
CA GLU A 351 11.62 -1.72 -9.63
C GLU A 351 10.24 -1.06 -9.60
N SER A 352 9.31 -1.47 -10.48
CA SER A 352 7.94 -0.93 -10.52
C SER A 352 6.99 -1.67 -9.56
N ASP A 353 7.32 -2.90 -9.18
CA ASP A 353 6.43 -3.83 -8.48
C ASP A 353 6.84 -4.07 -7.01
N ARG A 354 8.15 -4.00 -6.71
CA ARG A 354 8.71 -4.18 -5.38
C ARG A 354 8.61 -2.91 -4.55
N VAL A 355 8.10 -3.06 -3.34
CA VAL A 355 7.85 -1.97 -2.39
C VAL A 355 8.70 -2.12 -1.13
N PRO A 356 9.07 -1.03 -0.45
CA PRO A 356 9.56 -1.13 0.91
C PRO A 356 8.39 -1.53 1.81
N LEU A 357 8.64 -2.46 2.74
CA LEU A 357 7.70 -2.80 3.80
C LEU A 357 8.46 -2.94 5.13
N VAL A 358 7.98 -2.27 6.17
CA VAL A 358 8.45 -2.40 7.55
C VAL A 358 7.25 -2.56 8.47
N ILE A 359 7.27 -3.56 9.34
CA ILE A 359 6.24 -3.78 10.37
C ILE A 359 6.92 -3.82 11.74
N ARG A 360 6.50 -2.91 12.64
CA ARG A 360 7.04 -2.74 13.99
C ARG A 360 5.93 -2.96 15.00
N THR A 361 5.96 -4.10 15.70
CA THR A 361 4.98 -4.43 16.74
C THR A 361 5.55 -4.09 18.13
N PRO A 362 4.71 -3.81 19.16
CA PRO A 362 5.21 -3.37 20.46
C PRO A 362 5.98 -4.44 21.24
N GLU A 363 5.87 -5.72 20.87
CA GLU A 363 6.64 -6.81 21.46
C GLU A 363 8.14 -6.74 21.10
N GLY A 364 8.51 -5.95 20.08
CA GLY A 364 9.90 -5.88 19.57
C GLY A 364 10.39 -7.20 18.94
N ASN A 365 9.48 -8.12 18.65
CA ASN A 365 9.80 -9.43 18.09
C ASN A 365 10.61 -9.28 16.81
N SER A 366 11.86 -9.80 16.84
CA SER A 366 12.80 -9.72 15.72
C SER A 366 13.09 -8.29 15.20
N ALA A 367 12.96 -7.25 16.04
CA ALA A 367 13.33 -5.88 15.71
C ALA A 367 14.74 -5.77 15.09
N GLY A 368 14.87 -4.96 14.04
CA GLY A 368 16.11 -4.74 13.30
C GLY A 368 16.50 -5.89 12.35
N LYS A 369 15.73 -6.98 12.29
CA LYS A 369 15.98 -8.08 11.34
C LYS A 369 15.27 -7.85 10.01
N ARG A 370 15.74 -8.57 9.00
CA ARG A 370 15.16 -8.58 7.65
C ARG A 370 14.59 -9.95 7.32
N SER A 371 13.40 -9.98 6.72
CA SER A 371 12.80 -11.17 6.13
C SER A 371 13.21 -11.28 4.66
N PRO A 372 13.98 -12.30 4.25
CA PRO A 372 14.27 -12.53 2.85
C PRO A 372 13.09 -13.15 2.08
N ARG A 373 11.96 -13.48 2.73
CA ARG A 373 10.83 -14.16 2.10
C ARG A 373 10.01 -13.23 1.20
N THR A 374 9.49 -13.80 0.13
CA THR A 374 8.54 -13.13 -0.76
C THR A 374 7.19 -12.99 -0.06
N VAL A 375 6.65 -11.77 -0.02
CA VAL A 375 5.38 -11.40 0.63
C VAL A 375 4.60 -10.42 -0.24
N GLU A 376 3.32 -10.25 0.04
CA GLU A 376 2.42 -9.43 -0.78
C GLU A 376 1.72 -8.34 0.05
N LEU A 377 1.41 -7.18 -0.53
CA LEU A 377 0.68 -6.14 0.21
C LEU A 377 -0.70 -6.61 0.70
N LEU A 378 -1.40 -7.47 -0.05
CA LEU A 378 -2.66 -8.07 0.39
C LEU A 378 -2.55 -8.96 1.65
N ASP A 379 -1.34 -9.34 2.06
CA ASP A 379 -1.09 -10.04 3.32
C ASP A 379 -1.23 -9.12 4.54
N LEU A 380 -1.16 -7.80 4.36
CA LEU A 380 -1.24 -6.82 5.47
C LEU A 380 -2.58 -6.89 6.21
N TYR A 381 -3.69 -7.10 5.50
CA TYR A 381 -5.02 -7.18 6.12
C TYR A 381 -5.13 -8.36 7.10
N PRO A 382 -4.92 -9.63 6.71
CA PRO A 382 -4.95 -10.75 7.66
C PRO A 382 -3.84 -10.68 8.71
N THR A 383 -2.70 -10.04 8.43
CA THR A 383 -1.65 -9.79 9.43
C THR A 383 -2.14 -8.87 10.54
N LEU A 384 -2.68 -7.70 10.18
CA LEU A 384 -3.05 -6.67 11.15
C LEU A 384 -4.25 -7.09 11.99
N THR A 385 -5.23 -7.79 11.40
CA THR A 385 -6.34 -8.35 12.20
C THR A 385 -5.86 -9.41 13.20
N GLU A 386 -4.93 -10.30 12.81
CA GLU A 386 -4.40 -11.30 13.75
C GLU A 386 -3.55 -10.66 14.87
N LEU A 387 -2.69 -9.68 14.54
CA LEU A 387 -1.88 -8.98 15.54
C LEU A 387 -2.71 -8.12 16.50
N ALA A 388 -3.85 -7.60 16.04
CA ALA A 388 -4.83 -6.88 16.86
C ALA A 388 -5.75 -7.82 17.69
N GLY A 389 -5.64 -9.14 17.53
CA GLY A 389 -6.50 -10.13 18.19
C GLY A 389 -7.95 -10.17 17.66
N LEU A 390 -8.19 -9.61 16.47
CA LEU A 390 -9.50 -9.62 15.82
C LEU A 390 -9.79 -10.95 15.13
N PRO A 391 -11.07 -11.27 14.86
CA PRO A 391 -11.43 -12.45 14.08
C PRO A 391 -10.81 -12.41 12.66
N HIS A 392 -10.57 -13.58 12.08
CA HIS A 392 -10.13 -13.66 10.70
C HIS A 392 -11.28 -13.30 9.75
N TYR A 393 -11.11 -12.23 8.97
CA TYR A 393 -12.05 -11.87 7.91
C TYR A 393 -11.90 -12.83 6.72
N SER A 394 -12.92 -13.68 6.53
CA SER A 394 -12.89 -14.86 5.65
C SER A 394 -12.88 -14.58 4.14
N ARG A 395 -12.95 -13.31 3.73
CA ARG A 395 -12.78 -12.89 2.32
C ARG A 395 -11.34 -12.48 1.99
N ASN A 396 -10.42 -12.48 2.96
CA ASN A 396 -9.00 -12.30 2.68
C ASN A 396 -8.45 -13.44 1.82
N GLU A 397 -7.83 -13.09 0.70
CA GLU A 397 -7.10 -14.00 -0.18
C GLU A 397 -5.59 -14.05 0.16
N GLY A 398 -5.17 -13.29 1.18
CA GLY A 398 -3.81 -13.20 1.70
C GLY A 398 -3.56 -14.11 2.92
N GLN A 399 -2.31 -14.17 3.35
CA GLN A 399 -1.82 -14.98 4.46
C GLN A 399 -1.09 -14.10 5.47
N SER A 400 -1.43 -14.20 6.76
CA SER A 400 -0.80 -13.41 7.83
C SER A 400 0.74 -13.55 7.82
N LEU A 401 1.44 -12.41 7.83
CA LEU A 401 2.90 -12.31 7.90
C LEU A 401 3.44 -12.50 9.32
N LYS A 402 2.60 -12.69 10.33
CA LYS A 402 3.01 -12.85 11.74
C LYS A 402 4.10 -13.91 11.96
N PRO A 403 4.09 -15.11 11.31
CA PRO A 403 5.20 -16.06 11.42
C PRO A 403 6.56 -15.48 10.95
N LEU A 404 6.55 -14.54 10.00
CA LEU A 404 7.73 -13.82 9.53
C LEU A 404 8.08 -12.59 10.36
N ILE A 405 7.14 -12.06 11.14
CA ILE A 405 7.43 -11.04 12.17
C ILE A 405 8.11 -11.71 13.37
N GLU A 406 7.60 -12.85 13.81
CA GLU A 406 8.20 -13.66 14.87
C GLU A 406 9.56 -14.24 14.44
N ASN A 407 9.59 -14.92 13.27
CA ASN A 407 10.80 -15.50 12.67
C ASN A 407 10.96 -15.07 11.19
N PRO A 408 11.64 -13.93 10.92
CA PRO A 408 11.90 -13.45 9.55
C PRO A 408 12.61 -14.47 8.65
N SER A 409 13.32 -15.43 9.21
CA SER A 409 14.08 -16.43 8.47
C SER A 409 13.28 -17.70 8.12
N ASP A 410 12.02 -17.84 8.55
CA ASP A 410 11.28 -19.10 8.48
C ASP A 410 11.25 -19.69 7.07
N ARG A 411 11.76 -20.92 6.93
CA ARG A 411 11.85 -21.66 5.66
C ARG A 411 10.57 -22.38 5.30
N THR A 412 9.57 -22.46 6.19
CA THR A 412 8.25 -23.05 5.88
C THR A 412 7.42 -22.16 4.96
N TRP A 413 7.63 -20.84 5.01
CA TRP A 413 7.03 -19.89 4.08
C TRP A 413 7.52 -20.13 2.66
N LYS A 414 6.62 -20.60 1.78
CA LYS A 414 6.88 -20.89 0.34
C LYS A 414 6.07 -20.04 -0.63
N LYS A 415 5.33 -19.06 -0.12
CA LYS A 415 4.38 -18.27 -0.91
C LYS A 415 5.13 -17.42 -1.96
N PRO A 416 4.76 -17.48 -3.25
CA PRO A 416 5.20 -16.50 -4.25
C PRO A 416 4.39 -15.20 -4.11
N ALA A 417 4.85 -14.14 -4.78
CA ALA A 417 4.00 -13.00 -5.11
C ALA A 417 3.45 -13.14 -6.53
N LEU A 418 2.20 -12.72 -6.74
CA LEU A 418 1.51 -12.71 -8.03
C LEU A 418 1.03 -11.29 -8.32
N SER A 419 1.64 -10.66 -9.32
CA SER A 419 1.40 -9.27 -9.72
C SER A 419 0.82 -9.24 -11.14
N GLN A 420 -0.09 -8.31 -11.44
CA GLN A 420 -0.66 -8.16 -12.78
C GLN A 420 -0.77 -6.71 -13.22
N VAL A 421 -0.75 -6.48 -14.52
CA VAL A 421 -1.21 -5.24 -15.16
C VAL A 421 -2.18 -5.61 -16.27
N ARG A 422 -2.84 -4.64 -16.91
CA ARG A 422 -3.67 -4.93 -18.08
C ARG A 422 -2.86 -5.63 -19.17
N GLY A 423 -3.19 -6.89 -19.44
CA GLY A 423 -2.49 -7.73 -20.41
C GLY A 423 -1.17 -8.34 -19.97
N GLY A 424 -0.79 -8.26 -18.69
CA GLY A 424 0.39 -8.91 -18.14
C GLY A 424 0.13 -9.58 -16.80
N ARG A 425 0.67 -10.79 -16.57
CA ARG A 425 0.68 -11.44 -15.26
C ARG A 425 2.06 -12.00 -14.95
N SER A 426 2.51 -11.84 -13.71
CA SER A 426 3.84 -12.24 -13.25
C SER A 426 3.76 -13.11 -11.98
N VAL A 427 4.68 -14.06 -11.87
CA VAL A 427 4.98 -14.83 -10.65
C VAL A 427 6.39 -14.49 -10.19
N ARG A 428 6.53 -14.02 -8.96
CA ARG A 428 7.81 -13.73 -8.32
C ARG A 428 8.04 -14.69 -7.15
N THR A 429 9.11 -15.48 -7.24
CA THR A 429 9.60 -16.34 -6.16
C THR A 429 10.82 -15.67 -5.49
N GLU A 430 11.58 -16.37 -4.63
CA GLU A 430 12.85 -15.83 -4.13
C GLU A 430 13.90 -15.65 -5.24
N ARG A 431 13.97 -16.61 -6.18
CA ARG A 431 14.96 -16.66 -7.27
C ARG A 431 14.45 -16.09 -8.59
N TRP A 432 13.27 -16.52 -9.03
CA TRP A 432 12.75 -16.25 -10.38
C TRP A 432 11.68 -15.16 -10.38
N ARG A 433 11.63 -14.35 -11.44
CA ARG A 433 10.40 -13.74 -11.96
C ARG A 433 10.05 -14.42 -13.29
N TYR A 434 8.77 -14.72 -13.50
CA TYR A 434 8.23 -15.20 -14.77
C TYR A 434 6.99 -14.40 -15.14
N THR A 435 6.92 -13.87 -16.36
CA THR A 435 5.81 -13.00 -16.82
C THR A 435 5.25 -13.49 -18.16
N GLU A 436 3.93 -13.50 -18.31
CA GLU A 436 3.24 -13.70 -19.59
C GLU A 436 2.51 -12.44 -20.03
N TRP A 437 2.67 -12.06 -21.31
CA TRP A 437 1.95 -10.96 -21.94
C TRP A 437 0.86 -11.49 -22.88
N GLU A 438 -0.39 -11.06 -22.64
CA GLU A 438 -1.62 -11.52 -23.31
C GLU A 438 -1.71 -13.07 -23.36
N ALA A 439 -1.56 -13.73 -22.19
CA ALA A 439 -1.49 -15.19 -22.06
C ALA A 439 -0.41 -15.85 -22.96
N GLY A 440 0.73 -15.17 -23.10
CA GLY A 440 1.86 -15.57 -23.93
C GLY A 440 1.76 -15.12 -25.40
N ALA A 441 0.61 -14.61 -25.86
CA ALA A 441 0.42 -14.16 -27.25
C ALA A 441 1.27 -12.92 -27.63
N LYS A 442 1.78 -12.19 -26.64
CA LYS A 442 2.74 -11.08 -26.81
C LYS A 442 4.14 -11.41 -26.28
N GLY A 443 4.41 -12.69 -25.99
CA GLY A 443 5.69 -13.18 -25.49
C GLY A 443 5.70 -13.47 -23.98
N ARG A 444 6.86 -13.92 -23.52
CA ARG A 444 7.13 -14.36 -22.14
C ARG A 444 8.46 -13.79 -21.64
N GLU A 445 8.58 -13.61 -20.34
CA GLU A 445 9.82 -13.25 -19.66
C GLU A 445 10.16 -14.27 -18.57
N LEU A 446 11.44 -14.56 -18.40
CA LEU A 446 11.98 -15.32 -17.27
C LEU A 446 13.33 -14.71 -16.86
N TYR A 447 13.46 -14.34 -15.58
CA TYR A 447 14.65 -13.71 -15.03
C TYR A 447 15.13 -14.45 -13.77
N ASP A 448 16.45 -14.69 -13.67
CA ASP A 448 17.09 -15.29 -12.50
C ASP A 448 17.73 -14.22 -11.60
N HIS A 449 16.98 -13.69 -10.63
CA HIS A 449 17.47 -12.66 -9.72
C HIS A 449 18.63 -13.10 -8.80
N LYS A 450 19.07 -14.36 -8.85
CA LYS A 450 20.31 -14.77 -8.20
C LYS A 450 21.55 -14.28 -8.98
N THR A 451 21.45 -14.15 -10.30
CA THR A 451 22.57 -13.82 -11.20
C THR A 451 22.32 -12.57 -12.04
N ASP A 452 21.05 -12.27 -12.32
CA ASP A 452 20.55 -11.09 -13.02
C ASP A 452 19.44 -10.41 -12.18
N PRO A 453 19.80 -9.76 -11.06
CA PRO A 453 18.83 -9.09 -10.18
C PRO A 453 18.21 -7.82 -10.79
N ARG A 454 18.62 -7.42 -12.01
CA ARG A 454 18.18 -6.23 -12.75
C ARG A 454 17.52 -6.59 -14.09
N GLU A 455 17.09 -7.84 -14.25
CA GLU A 455 16.20 -8.30 -15.33
C GLU A 455 16.68 -7.94 -16.76
N HIS A 456 18.00 -7.95 -16.98
CA HIS A 456 18.63 -7.59 -18.26
C HIS A 456 18.66 -8.73 -19.30
N HIS A 457 18.51 -9.99 -18.89
CA HIS A 457 18.60 -11.18 -19.74
C HIS A 457 17.35 -12.06 -19.62
N ASN A 458 16.43 -11.90 -20.57
CA ASN A 458 15.23 -12.73 -20.64
C ASN A 458 15.59 -14.17 -21.11
N LEU A 459 15.41 -15.14 -20.22
CA LEU A 459 15.70 -16.55 -20.42
C LEU A 459 14.54 -17.36 -21.03
N ALA A 460 13.37 -16.75 -21.30
CA ALA A 460 12.15 -17.47 -21.67
C ALA A 460 12.21 -18.22 -23.02
N ASN A 461 13.22 -17.95 -23.86
CA ASN A 461 13.45 -18.65 -25.12
C ASN A 461 14.56 -19.72 -25.04
N ASP A 462 15.23 -19.89 -23.89
CA ASP A 462 16.25 -20.93 -23.69
C ASP A 462 15.59 -22.26 -23.23
N PRO A 463 15.70 -23.35 -24.02
CA PRO A 463 15.12 -24.65 -23.66
C PRO A 463 15.58 -25.21 -22.31
N ALA A 464 16.74 -24.81 -21.79
CA ALA A 464 17.25 -25.25 -20.49
C ALA A 464 16.31 -24.91 -19.31
N TYR A 465 15.49 -23.86 -19.45
CA TYR A 465 14.57 -23.40 -18.41
C TYR A 465 13.09 -23.75 -18.66
N ALA A 466 12.78 -24.56 -19.68
CA ALA A 466 11.40 -24.94 -20.03
C ALA A 466 10.61 -25.57 -18.87
N ALA A 467 11.27 -26.35 -18.01
CA ALA A 467 10.66 -26.91 -16.81
C ALA A 467 10.31 -25.84 -15.76
N VAL A 468 11.20 -24.86 -15.56
CA VAL A 468 10.98 -23.72 -14.64
C VAL A 468 9.84 -22.83 -15.13
N MET A 469 9.78 -22.53 -16.43
CA MET A 469 8.64 -21.81 -17.00
C MET A 469 7.32 -22.58 -16.80
N THR A 470 7.31 -23.89 -16.99
CA THR A 470 6.10 -24.72 -16.78
C THR A 470 5.64 -24.70 -15.32
N GLU A 471 6.57 -24.78 -14.37
CA GLU A 471 6.28 -24.68 -12.93
C GLU A 471 5.69 -23.30 -12.57
N LEU A 472 6.31 -22.21 -13.02
CA LEU A 472 5.87 -20.85 -12.70
C LEU A 472 4.58 -20.45 -13.43
N ALA A 473 4.41 -20.86 -14.69
CA ALA A 473 3.16 -20.64 -15.43
C ALA A 473 1.96 -21.33 -14.76
N SER A 474 2.17 -22.48 -14.10
CA SER A 474 1.10 -23.18 -13.37
C SER A 474 0.54 -22.39 -12.17
N GLN A 475 1.32 -21.41 -11.66
CA GLN A 475 1.03 -20.55 -10.52
C GLN A 475 0.37 -19.21 -10.91
N LEU A 476 0.36 -18.84 -12.21
CA LEU A 476 -0.30 -17.62 -12.68
C LEU A 476 -1.83 -17.68 -12.47
N PRO A 477 -2.48 -16.53 -12.17
CA PRO A 477 -3.94 -16.43 -12.15
C PRO A 477 -4.56 -16.84 -13.50
N LYS A 478 -5.53 -17.76 -13.43
CA LYS A 478 -6.13 -18.46 -14.59
C LYS A 478 -7.39 -17.76 -15.15
N GLY A 479 -7.64 -16.52 -14.75
CA GLY A 479 -8.75 -15.71 -15.26
C GLY A 479 -8.55 -15.25 -16.72
N PRO A 480 -9.55 -14.62 -17.36
CA PRO A 480 -9.36 -13.91 -18.62
C PRO A 480 -8.24 -12.86 -18.50
N VAL A 481 -7.52 -12.60 -19.60
CA VAL A 481 -6.48 -11.56 -19.67
C VAL A 481 -6.98 -10.44 -20.59
N GLU A 482 -7.01 -9.19 -20.11
CA GLU A 482 -7.34 -8.04 -20.95
C GLU A 482 -6.25 -7.77 -21.99
N LYS A 483 -6.54 -7.02 -23.05
CA LYS A 483 -5.49 -6.54 -23.94
C LYS A 483 -4.66 -5.43 -23.28
N ARG A 484 -3.33 -5.50 -23.44
CA ARG A 484 -2.43 -4.42 -23.03
C ARG A 484 -2.61 -3.24 -24.01
N PRO A 485 -2.76 -1.99 -23.52
CA PRO A 485 -2.70 -0.81 -24.38
C PRO A 485 -1.37 -0.72 -25.14
N ASP A 486 -1.39 -0.08 -26.31
CA ASP A 486 -0.14 0.25 -27.01
C ASP A 486 0.72 1.19 -26.12
N ALA A 487 2.04 1.06 -26.20
CA ALA A 487 2.95 1.98 -25.51
C ALA A 487 2.70 3.43 -25.97
N ALA A 488 2.56 4.35 -25.01
CA ALA A 488 2.28 5.75 -25.29
C ALA A 488 3.53 6.42 -25.87
N LYS A 489 3.37 7.15 -26.98
CA LYS A 489 4.47 7.81 -27.68
C LYS A 489 4.53 9.28 -27.31
N TYR A 490 5.71 9.74 -26.93
CA TYR A 490 6.01 11.13 -26.61
C TYR A 490 6.98 11.71 -27.65
N ASN A 491 6.71 12.93 -28.11
CA ASN A 491 7.61 13.69 -28.97
C ASN A 491 8.24 14.80 -28.13
N ALA A 492 9.51 14.63 -27.76
CA ALA A 492 10.28 15.59 -26.96
C ALA A 492 10.68 16.86 -27.72
N VAL A 493 10.56 16.88 -29.06
CA VAL A 493 10.84 18.10 -29.87
C VAL A 493 9.61 19.01 -29.89
N GLU A 494 8.42 18.42 -30.03
CA GLU A 494 7.14 19.16 -30.07
C GLU A 494 6.46 19.25 -28.70
N ASN A 495 6.97 18.56 -27.68
CA ASN A 495 6.45 18.49 -26.31
C ASN A 495 4.99 18.01 -26.25
N CYS A 496 4.73 16.83 -26.82
CA CYS A 496 3.38 16.33 -27.05
C CYS A 496 3.28 14.79 -27.12
N LEU A 497 2.05 14.27 -26.99
CA LEU A 497 1.73 12.84 -27.09
C LEU A 497 1.14 12.46 -28.45
N ILE A 498 1.60 11.33 -29.00
CA ILE A 498 1.02 10.65 -30.15
C ILE A 498 0.26 9.43 -29.61
N LEU A 499 -1.05 9.56 -29.46
CA LEU A 499 -1.90 8.46 -28.98
C LEU A 499 -2.32 7.55 -30.15
N THR A 500 -2.26 6.23 -29.95
CA THR A 500 -2.94 5.29 -30.84
C THR A 500 -4.45 5.39 -30.67
N ALA A 501 -5.23 4.87 -31.63
CA ALA A 501 -6.69 4.90 -31.54
C ALA A 501 -7.24 4.22 -30.27
N SER A 502 -6.54 3.20 -29.75
CA SER A 502 -6.90 2.51 -28.50
C SER A 502 -6.69 3.42 -27.26
N ALA A 503 -5.55 4.10 -27.18
CA ALA A 503 -5.24 5.05 -26.11
C ALA A 503 -6.12 6.31 -26.17
N ALA A 504 -6.39 6.83 -27.37
CA ALA A 504 -7.29 7.96 -27.59
C ALA A 504 -8.75 7.64 -27.18
N ALA A 505 -9.22 6.41 -27.45
CA ALA A 505 -10.53 5.96 -26.99
C ALA A 505 -10.63 5.87 -25.46
N TRP A 506 -9.60 5.31 -24.80
CA TRP A 506 -9.55 5.24 -23.33
C TRP A 506 -9.50 6.65 -22.68
N SER A 507 -8.72 7.57 -23.26
CA SER A 507 -8.71 8.97 -22.81
C SER A 507 -10.07 9.66 -22.96
N LYS A 508 -10.83 9.38 -24.03
CA LYS A 508 -12.19 9.91 -24.22
C LYS A 508 -13.18 9.29 -23.21
N ALA A 509 -13.06 8.00 -22.90
CA ALA A 509 -13.90 7.34 -21.91
C ALA A 509 -13.76 7.99 -20.51
N LYS A 510 -12.53 8.23 -20.06
CA LYS A 510 -12.28 8.98 -18.80
C LYS A 510 -12.89 10.39 -18.83
N ALA A 511 -12.79 11.11 -19.94
CA ALA A 511 -13.38 12.44 -20.08
C ALA A 511 -14.92 12.44 -20.01
N HIS A 512 -15.59 11.34 -20.38
CA HIS A 512 -17.03 11.19 -20.18
C HIS A 512 -17.40 10.79 -18.74
N GLN A 513 -16.67 9.86 -18.12
CA GLN A 513 -16.91 9.47 -16.72
C GLN A 513 -16.73 10.65 -15.74
N ALA A 514 -15.83 11.58 -16.02
CA ALA A 514 -15.66 12.80 -15.22
C ALA A 514 -16.82 13.83 -15.34
N ASN A 515 -17.84 13.57 -16.16
CA ASN A 515 -18.90 14.52 -16.52
C ASN A 515 -20.34 14.01 -16.33
N GLY A 516 -20.54 12.86 -15.65
CA GLY A 516 -21.87 12.37 -15.25
C GLY A 516 -21.86 11.95 -13.78
N GLU A 517 -22.81 12.32 -12.92
CA GLU A 517 -24.00 13.19 -13.10
C GLU A 517 -24.17 14.13 -11.89
N GLY A 518 -24.96 15.21 -12.02
CA GLY A 518 -25.52 15.94 -10.87
C GLY A 518 -24.93 17.30 -10.47
N ALA A 519 -23.90 17.82 -11.16
CA ALA A 519 -23.34 19.15 -10.89
C ALA A 519 -23.55 20.12 -12.08
N PRO A 520 -24.19 21.29 -11.90
CA PRO A 520 -24.46 22.21 -13.00
C PRO A 520 -23.20 22.99 -13.42
N GLY A 521 -22.79 22.84 -14.69
CA GLY A 521 -22.04 23.87 -15.39
C GLY A 521 -20.51 23.89 -15.22
N ARG A 522 -19.83 22.75 -15.14
CA ARG A 522 -18.39 22.71 -15.50
C ARG A 522 -18.24 22.63 -17.02
N LYS A 523 -17.72 23.71 -17.62
CA LYS A 523 -16.95 23.61 -18.88
C LYS A 523 -15.67 22.79 -18.60
N PRO A 524 -15.04 22.19 -19.63
CA PRO A 524 -13.68 21.66 -19.52
C PRO A 524 -12.65 22.80 -19.44
N GLY A 525 -12.61 23.49 -18.29
CA GLY A 525 -11.39 24.14 -17.81
C GLY A 525 -10.46 23.07 -17.23
N GLY A 526 -9.15 23.12 -17.42
CA GLY A 526 -8.35 24.29 -17.82
C GLY A 526 -8.12 25.20 -16.62
N GLU A 527 -6.85 25.58 -16.43
CA GLU A 527 -6.26 26.19 -15.23
C GLU A 527 -5.95 25.20 -14.09
N GLY A 528 -4.65 25.05 -13.77
CA GLY A 528 -4.14 24.25 -12.65
C GLY A 528 -3.22 23.08 -13.01
N GLY A 529 -3.14 22.66 -14.27
CA GLY A 529 -2.28 21.54 -14.69
C GLY A 529 -1.70 21.70 -16.09
N GLY A 530 -0.50 21.15 -16.31
CA GLY A 530 0.09 21.02 -17.65
C GLY A 530 -0.85 20.24 -18.56
N GLY A 531 -1.39 20.92 -19.58
CA GLY A 531 -2.39 20.32 -20.48
C GLY A 531 -1.80 19.17 -21.29
N MET A 532 -2.60 18.14 -21.54
CA MET A 532 -2.23 17.08 -22.48
C MET A 532 -2.17 17.67 -23.90
N LYS A 533 -0.96 18.02 -24.35
CA LYS A 533 -0.74 18.43 -25.74
C LYS A 533 -0.69 17.15 -26.58
N LEU A 534 -1.68 16.94 -27.42
CA LEU A 534 -1.54 15.99 -28.53
C LEU A 534 -0.67 16.63 -29.60
N CYS A 535 0.16 15.83 -30.27
CA CYS A 535 0.88 16.33 -31.44
C CYS A 535 -0.13 16.69 -32.54
N GLU A 536 0.18 17.71 -33.34
CA GLU A 536 -0.71 18.08 -34.44
C GLU A 536 -0.82 16.89 -35.40
N ALA A 537 -2.05 16.61 -35.86
CA ALA A 537 -2.33 15.38 -36.57
C ALA A 537 -1.55 15.35 -37.89
N ILE A 538 -0.57 14.45 -37.98
CA ILE A 538 -0.10 13.96 -39.28
C ILE A 538 -1.29 13.23 -39.89
N ASP A 539 -1.93 13.90 -40.85
CA ASP A 539 -3.02 13.33 -41.66
C ASP A 539 -2.44 12.11 -42.42
N PRO A 540 -3.05 10.91 -42.30
CA PRO A 540 -2.37 9.63 -42.55
C PRO A 540 -2.20 9.22 -44.01
#